data_AF-A0A543Q8C0-F1
#
_entry.id   AF-A0A543Q8C0-F1
#
_cell.length_a   1.000
_cell.length_b   1.000
_cell.length_c   1.000
_cell.angle_alpha   90.00
_cell.angle_beta   90.00
_cell.angle_gamma   90.00
#
_symmetry.space_group_name_H-M   'P 1'
#
loop_
_entity.id
_entity.type
_entity.pdbx_description
1 polymer ?
#
loop_
_entity_poly.entity_id
_entity_poly.type
_entity_poly.pdbx_seq_one_letter_code
_entity_poly.pdbx_strand_id
1 'polypeptide(L)' 'MLHWILHSPTGFTVLLMIGFMIIIAIYILPVLLAWSLESPYFLGITTLDLLLGWTVIGWIVALVWALVSGNGESFDEENP' A
#
# COMPACT_ATOMS: atom_id res chain seq x y z
N MET A 1 -23.96 31.23 4.94
CA MET A 1 -22.60 31.63 4.50
C MET A 1 -21.70 30.45 4.14
N LEU A 2 -22.01 29.19 4.52
CA LEU A 2 -21.21 28.00 4.19
C LEU A 2 -21.54 27.35 2.83
N HIS A 3 -22.71 27.63 2.22
CA HIS A 3 -23.14 26.94 0.99
C HIS A 3 -22.41 27.41 -0.29
N TRP A 4 -21.79 28.59 -0.28
CA TRP A 4 -21.02 29.11 -1.44
C TRP A 4 -19.65 28.44 -1.57
N ILE A 5 -19.07 27.99 -0.46
CA ILE A 5 -17.76 27.31 -0.43
C ILE A 5 -17.85 25.88 -0.98
N LEU A 6 -18.98 25.20 -0.76
CA LEU A 6 -19.25 23.88 -1.33
C LEU A 6 -19.54 23.93 -2.84
N HIS A 7 -19.92 25.10 -3.37
CA HIS A 7 -20.14 25.32 -4.81
C HIS A 7 -18.88 25.81 -5.54
N SER A 8 -17.85 26.27 -4.79
CA SER A 8 -16.61 26.76 -5.38
C SER A 8 -15.78 25.58 -5.93
N PRO A 9 -15.47 25.55 -7.25
CA PRO A 9 -14.67 24.50 -7.87
C PRO A 9 -13.30 24.28 -7.19
N THR A 10 -12.76 25.33 -6.58
CA THR A 10 -11.47 25.30 -5.89
C THR A 10 -11.48 24.47 -4.62
N GLY A 11 -12.55 24.52 -3.81
CA GLY A 11 -12.67 23.74 -2.57
C GLY A 11 -12.77 22.24 -2.87
N PHE A 12 -13.55 21.88 -3.88
CA PHE A 12 -13.64 20.51 -4.38
C PHE A 12 -12.29 19.99 -4.90
N THR A 13 -11.55 20.82 -5.64
CA THR A 13 -10.23 20.45 -6.18
C THR A 13 -9.22 20.16 -5.07
N VAL A 14 -9.16 20.99 -4.02
CA VAL A 14 -8.25 20.78 -2.89
C VAL A 14 -8.62 19.50 -2.12
N LEU A 15 -9.91 19.25 -1.90
CA LEU A 15 -10.38 18.01 -1.27
C LEU A 15 -9.96 16.76 -2.08
N LEU A 16 -10.11 16.81 -3.41
CA LEU A 16 -9.68 15.73 -4.30
C LEU A 16 -8.16 15.53 -4.26
N MET A 17 -7.37 16.60 -4.25
CA MET A 17 -5.91 16.51 -4.16
C MET A 17 -5.47 15.84 -2.86
N ILE A 18 -6.08 16.21 -1.73
CA ILE A 18 -5.79 15.60 -0.42
C ILE A 18 -6.19 14.12 -0.42
N GLY A 19 -7.39 13.80 -0.91
CA GLY A 19 -7.85 12.41 -1.02
C GLY A 19 -6.94 11.55 -1.90
N PHE A 20 -6.50 12.09 -3.04
CA PHE A 20 -5.56 11.42 -3.94
C PHE A 20 -4.20 11.17 -3.28
N MET A 21 -3.66 12.14 -2.53
CA MET A 21 -2.41 11.96 -1.77
C MET A 21 -2.53 10.83 -0.74
N ILE A 22 -3.64 10.76 -0.01
CA ILE A 22 -3.88 9.71 0.98
C ILE A 22 -3.98 8.34 0.32
N ILE A 23 -4.70 8.25 -0.80
CA ILE A 23 -4.83 6.99 -1.56
C ILE A 23 -3.45 6.52 -2.02
N ILE A 24 -2.61 7.41 -2.58
CA ILE A 24 -1.25 7.05 -3.00
C ILE A 24 -0.42 6.56 -1.81
N ALA A 25 -0.47 7.27 -0.68
CA ALA A 25 0.29 6.89 0.51
C ALA A 25 -0.09 5.50 1.04
N ILE A 26 -1.37 5.15 0.98
CA ILE A 26 -1.85 3.81 1.33
C ILE A 26 -1.47 2.80 0.23
N TYR A 27 -1.54 3.20 -1.03
CA TYR A 27 -1.23 2.31 -2.15
C TYR A 27 0.18 1.73 -2.06
N ILE A 28 1.18 2.56 -1.72
CA ILE A 28 2.59 2.14 -1.63
C ILE A 28 2.95 1.36 -0.35
N LEU A 29 2.00 1.17 0.58
CA LEU A 29 2.24 0.52 1.87
C LEU A 29 2.77 -0.94 1.75
N PRO A 30 2.24 -1.81 0.86
CA PRO A 30 2.72 -3.19 0.71
C PRO A 30 4.18 -3.25 0.23
N VAL A 31 4.55 -2.35 -0.69
CA VAL A 31 5.91 -2.23 -1.22
C VAL A 31 6.87 -1.74 -0.15
N LEU A 32 6.47 -0.74 0.63
CA LEU A 32 7.26 -0.24 1.77
C LEU A 32 7.46 -1.30 2.85
N LEU A 33 6.42 -2.07 3.17
CA LEU A 33 6.52 -3.18 4.13
C LEU A 33 7.43 -4.29 3.61
N ALA A 34 7.28 -4.68 2.35
CA ALA A 34 8.14 -5.69 1.73
C ALA A 34 9.61 -5.26 1.72
N TRP A 35 9.88 -3.97 1.51
CA TRP A 35 11.22 -3.40 1.58
C TRP A 35 11.77 -3.34 3.01
N SER A 36 10.96 -2.90 3.98
CA SER A 36 11.36 -2.82 5.39
C SER A 36 11.57 -4.18 6.05
N LEU A 37 10.94 -5.22 5.52
CA LEU A 37 11.03 -6.61 6.02
C LEU A 37 12.07 -7.44 5.24
N GLU A 38 12.87 -6.81 4.37
CA GLU A 38 13.87 -7.46 3.51
C GLU A 38 13.33 -8.72 2.80
N SER A 39 12.06 -8.68 2.42
CA SER A 39 11.36 -9.85 1.91
C SER A 39 12.05 -10.40 0.67
N PRO A 40 12.41 -11.70 0.64
CA PRO A 40 12.98 -12.32 -0.57
C PRO A 40 11.99 -12.29 -1.75
N TYR A 41 10.69 -12.08 -1.47
CA TYR A 41 9.63 -11.97 -2.46
C TYR A 41 9.29 -10.52 -2.81
N PHE A 42 10.14 -9.54 -2.48
CA PHE A 42 9.94 -8.12 -2.78
C PHE A 42 9.50 -7.85 -4.23
N LEU A 43 10.17 -8.47 -5.22
CA LEU A 43 9.81 -8.32 -6.63
C LEU A 43 8.43 -8.92 -6.94
N GLY A 44 8.07 -10.03 -6.30
CA GLY A 44 6.77 -10.67 -6.44
C GLY A 44 5.65 -9.79 -5.87
N ILE A 45 5.84 -9.29 -4.65
CA ILE A 45 4.90 -8.38 -3.97
C ILE A 45 4.73 -7.09 -4.77
N THR A 46 5.83 -6.51 -5.27
CA THR A 46 5.79 -5.28 -6.10
C THR A 46 5.07 -5.51 -7.42
N THR A 47 5.30 -6.64 -8.08
CA THR A 47 4.64 -6.96 -9.37
C THR A 47 3.15 -7.25 -9.15
N LEU A 48 2.80 -7.93 -8.06
CA LEU A 48 1.41 -8.21 -7.69
C LEU A 48 0.68 -6.92 -7.32
N ASP A 49 1.31 -6.03 -6.57
CA ASP A 49 0.76 -4.70 -6.26
C ASP A 49 0.66 -3.80 -7.51
N LEU A 50 1.58 -3.92 -8.47
CA LEU A 50 1.50 -3.16 -9.73
C LEU A 50 0.40 -3.68 -10.67
N LEU A 51 0.23 -5.00 -10.77
CA LEU A 51 -0.74 -5.66 -11.67
C LEU A 51 -2.13 -5.83 -11.06
N LEU A 52 -2.23 -5.93 -9.74
CA LEU A 52 -3.49 -6.22 -9.03
C LEU A 52 -3.76 -5.24 -7.89
N GLY A 53 -2.85 -4.32 -7.56
CA GLY A 53 -3.07 -3.31 -6.52
C GLY A 53 -4.20 -2.33 -6.86
N TRP A 54 -4.57 -2.20 -8.14
CA TRP A 54 -5.81 -1.51 -8.54
C TRP A 54 -7.09 -2.20 -8.03
N THR A 55 -6.98 -3.44 -7.57
CA THR A 55 -8.06 -4.15 -6.85
C THR A 55 -7.75 -4.17 -5.35
N VAL A 56 -8.78 -3.92 -4.53
CA VAL A 56 -8.66 -4.03 -3.07
C VAL A 56 -8.13 -5.40 -2.65
N ILE A 57 -8.53 -6.45 -3.36
CA ILE A 57 -8.12 -7.83 -3.07
C ILE A 57 -6.62 -8.03 -3.34
N GLY A 58 -6.12 -7.60 -4.50
CA GLY A 58 -4.70 -7.71 -4.86
C GLY A 58 -3.79 -6.95 -3.90
N TRP A 59 -4.21 -5.74 -3.52
CA TRP A 59 -3.51 -4.94 -2.53
C TRP A 59 -3.44 -5.62 -1.15
N ILE A 60 -4.56 -6.20 -0.66
CA ILE A 60 -4.59 -6.96 0.59
C ILE A 60 -3.67 -8.19 0.53
N VAL A 61 -3.70 -8.93 -0.58
CA VAL A 61 -2.83 -10.11 -0.77
C VAL A 61 -1.36 -9.71 -0.74
N ALA A 62 -0.97 -8.64 -1.43
CA ALA A 62 0.39 -8.11 -1.41
C ALA A 62 0.82 -7.72 0.02
N LEU A 63 -0.07 -7.08 0.78
CA LEU A 63 0.21 -6.68 2.16
C LEU A 63 0.36 -7.87 3.10
N VAL A 64 -0.54 -8.87 3.02
CA VAL A 64 -0.44 -10.10 3.82
C VAL A 64 0.84 -10.86 3.48
N TRP A 65 1.19 -10.95 2.20
CA TRP A 65 2.41 -11.63 1.77
C TRP A 65 3.66 -10.92 2.30
N ALA A 66 3.71 -9.59 2.24
CA ALA A 66 4.80 -8.81 2.81
C ALA A 66 4.99 -9.13 4.30
N LEU A 67 3.92 -9.11 5.08
CA LEU A 67 3.95 -9.42 6.51
C LEU A 67 4.37 -10.86 6.80
N VAL A 68 3.85 -11.85 6.07
CA VAL A 68 4.22 -13.26 6.26
C VAL A 68 5.69 -13.49 5.93
N SER A 69 6.18 -12.89 4.85
CA SER A 69 7.57 -13.09 4.40
C SER A 69 8.61 -12.49 5.34
N GLY A 70 8.30 -11.38 6.02
CA GLY A 70 9.17 -10.79 7.03
C GLY A 70 9.27 -11.56 8.34
N ASN A 71 8.30 -12.44 8.61
CA ASN A 71 8.27 -13.30 9.79
C ASN A 71 8.92 -14.68 9.55
N GLY A 72 9.37 -14.98 8.32
CA GLY A 72 9.88 -16.29 7.93
C GLY A 72 11.32 -16.58 8.38
N GLU A 73 12.10 -15.56 8.78
CA GLU A 73 13.51 -15.72 9.15
C GLU A 73 13.75 -16.41 10.51
N SER A 74 12.71 -16.77 11.26
CA SER A 74 12.86 -17.41 12.58
C SER A 74 12.90 -18.95 12.57
N PHE A 75 12.84 -19.61 11.41
CA PHE A 75 12.72 -21.08 11.35
C PHE A 75 13.91 -21.82 10.71
N ASP A 76 14.93 -21.09 10.24
CA ASP A 76 16.12 -21.69 9.63
C ASP A 76 17.36 -21.72 10.58
N GLU A 77 17.20 -21.32 11.85
CA GLU A 77 18.24 -21.37 12.90
C GLU A 77 18.24 -22.68 13.73
N GLU A 78 17.56 -23.74 13.28
CA GLU A 78 17.72 -25.09 13.84
C GLU A 78 18.30 -26.03 12.78
N ASN A 79 19.60 -25.87 12.50
CA ASN A 79 20.39 -26.93 11.88
C ASN A 79 21.43 -27.44 12.91
N PRO A 80 21.40 -28.73 13.30
CA PRO A 80 22.21 -29.33 14.38
C PRO A 80 23.71 -29.42 14.11
#